data_AF-A0A428X388-F1
#
_entry.id   AF-A0A428X388-F1
#
_cell.length_a   1.000
_cell.length_b   1.000
_cell.length_c   1.000
_cell.angle_alpha   90.00
_cell.angle_beta   90.00
_cell.angle_gamma   90.00
#
_symmetry.space_group_name_H-M   'P 1'
#
loop_
_entity.id
_entity.type
_entity.pdbx_description
1 polymer ?
#
loop_
_entity_poly.entity_id
_entity_poly.type
_entity_poly.pdbx_seq_one_letter_code
_entity_poly.pdbx_strand_id
1 'polypeptide(L)'
;MLATLGRIASVDVGPGWRSRISPADLTTAALAAYREASSRRLETWAAEIGRTDVSSGLDEMPSSDAGADPVIGSGSGPADESSHESIRRLWCLLQDATDRLGEVIREAAARGQAVVTGRDPGGHVVASFTGSGELTGLTLDEAWAAEAGHREIGTAVTAAITDGYAVVDQQARDSTSRWPFPDLDRISGSPAALLATLGLPAVAQDDVPRRD
;
A
#
# COMPACT_ATOMS: atom_id res chain seq x y z
N MET A 1 -8.82 6.15 0.67
CA MET A 1 -8.74 6.81 -0.65
C MET A 1 -7.31 7.34 -0.88
N LEU A 2 -6.29 6.47 -0.87
CA LEU A 2 -4.86 6.84 -0.87
C LEU A 2 -4.09 6.43 -2.15
N ALA A 3 -4.75 5.81 -3.14
CA ALA A 3 -4.07 5.16 -4.28
C ALA A 3 -3.76 6.08 -5.50
N THR A 4 -4.19 7.34 -5.47
CA THR A 4 -3.98 8.27 -6.60
C THR A 4 -2.73 9.14 -6.45
N LEU A 5 -2.14 9.19 -5.26
CA LEU A 5 -0.90 9.91 -5.00
C LEU A 5 0.24 9.11 -5.64
N GLY A 6 0.52 9.36 -6.92
CA GLY A 6 1.28 8.37 -7.66
C GLY A 6 1.71 8.76 -9.04
N ARG A 7 0.68 9.07 -9.83
CA ARG A 7 0.64 8.58 -11.19
C ARG A 7 1.11 9.64 -12.16
N ILE A 8 1.74 9.16 -13.22
CA ILE A 8 2.05 10.00 -14.37
C ILE A 8 0.71 10.40 -15.00
N ALA A 9 0.43 11.70 -15.05
CA ALA A 9 -0.79 12.22 -15.67
C ALA A 9 -0.64 12.32 -17.19
N SER A 10 0.54 12.73 -17.67
CA SER A 10 0.86 12.86 -19.08
C SER A 10 2.35 12.72 -19.33
N VAL A 11 2.70 12.33 -20.56
CA VAL A 11 4.07 12.31 -21.08
C VAL A 11 4.13 13.21 -22.31
N ASP A 12 4.96 14.24 -22.23
CA ASP A 12 5.19 15.18 -23.32
C ASP A 12 6.56 14.92 -23.97
N VAL A 13 6.55 14.71 -25.29
CA VAL A 13 7.77 14.59 -26.09
C VAL A 13 8.03 15.92 -26.79
N GLY A 14 9.19 16.51 -26.55
CA GLY A 14 9.56 17.80 -27.13
C GLY A 14 9.65 17.77 -28.65
N PRO A 15 9.31 18.87 -29.34
CA PRO A 15 9.55 18.99 -30.78
C PRO A 15 11.05 18.87 -31.08
N GLY A 16 11.39 18.21 -32.18
CA GLY A 16 12.79 18.02 -32.58
C GLY A 16 13.55 16.94 -31.79
N TRP A 17 12.89 16.10 -30.98
CA TRP A 17 13.54 15.00 -30.25
C TRP A 17 14.44 14.13 -31.14
N ARG A 18 14.03 13.90 -32.40
CA ARG A 18 14.78 13.12 -33.39
C ARG A 18 16.18 13.65 -33.69
N SER A 19 16.44 14.93 -33.49
CA SER A 19 17.79 15.49 -33.70
C SER A 19 18.74 15.22 -32.53
N ARG A 20 18.22 14.72 -31.40
CA ARG A 20 18.97 14.51 -30.16
C ARG A 20 19.04 13.05 -29.73
N ILE A 21 17.97 12.30 -30.01
CA ILE A 21 17.77 10.94 -29.49
C ILE A 21 17.26 10.07 -30.63
N SER A 22 17.85 8.89 -30.81
CA SER A 22 17.37 7.92 -31.79
C SER A 22 16.03 7.31 -31.33
N PRO A 23 15.18 6.78 -32.24
CA PRO A 23 13.94 6.10 -31.84
C PRO A 23 14.17 4.96 -30.83
N ALA A 24 15.27 4.21 -30.97
CA ALA A 24 15.66 3.14 -30.06
C ALA A 24 16.00 3.65 -28.64
N ASP A 25 16.59 4.84 -28.54
CA ASP A 25 16.98 5.45 -27.26
C ASP A 25 15.82 6.17 -26.55
N LEU A 26 14.70 6.38 -27.24
CA LEU A 26 13.56 7.13 -26.73
C LEU A 26 12.92 6.45 -25.50
N THR A 27 12.86 5.12 -25.50
CA THR A 27 12.35 4.33 -24.36
C THR A 27 13.22 4.49 -23.13
N THR A 28 14.54 4.42 -23.30
CA THR A 28 15.53 4.63 -22.23
C THR A 28 15.43 6.06 -21.67
N ALA A 29 15.32 7.07 -22.55
CA ALA A 29 15.17 8.46 -22.14
C ALA A 29 13.86 8.70 -21.37
N ALA A 30 12.75 8.11 -21.82
CA ALA A 30 11.47 8.20 -21.13
C ALA A 30 11.51 7.56 -19.74
N LEU A 31 12.13 6.38 -19.60
CA LEU A 31 12.32 5.72 -18.29
C LEU A 31 13.22 6.53 -17.36
N ALA A 32 14.27 7.15 -17.88
CA ALA A 32 15.13 8.03 -17.09
C ALA A 32 14.35 9.26 -16.57
N ALA A 33 13.59 9.91 -17.44
CA ALA A 33 12.74 11.04 -17.07
C ALA A 33 11.68 10.65 -16.02
N TYR A 34 11.09 9.47 -16.14
CA TYR A 34 10.16 8.94 -15.14
C TYR A 34 10.82 8.76 -13.76
N ARG A 35 12.02 8.16 -13.71
CA ARG A 35 12.76 7.95 -12.46
C ARG A 35 13.12 9.28 -11.80
N GLU A 36 13.57 10.25 -12.60
CA GLU A 36 13.86 11.60 -12.10
C GLU A 36 12.60 12.29 -11.55
N ALA A 37 11.47 12.22 -12.26
CA ALA A 37 10.20 12.76 -11.79
C ALA A 37 9.74 12.11 -10.48
N SER A 38 9.93 10.79 -10.36
CA SER A 38 9.63 10.03 -9.14
C SER A 38 10.53 10.45 -7.97
N SER A 39 11.83 10.66 -8.19
CA SER A 39 12.77 11.15 -7.16
C SER A 39 12.36 12.54 -6.65
N ARG A 40 12.14 13.49 -7.55
CA ARG A 40 11.72 14.86 -7.18
C ARG A 40 10.44 14.87 -6.36
N ARG A 41 9.53 13.95 -6.69
CA ARG A 41 8.28 13.80 -5.95
C ARG A 41 8.51 13.26 -4.54
N LEU A 42 9.36 12.24 -4.39
CA LEU A 42 9.72 11.70 -3.06
C LEU A 42 10.41 12.78 -2.21
N GLU A 43 11.29 13.58 -2.81
CA GLU A 43 11.95 14.71 -2.15
C GLU A 43 10.92 15.77 -1.71
N THR A 44 9.96 16.11 -2.57
CA THR A 44 8.89 17.07 -2.26
C THR A 44 8.02 16.56 -1.11
N TRP A 45 7.67 15.27 -1.12
CA TRP A 45 6.88 14.64 -0.07
C TRP A 45 7.64 14.58 1.27
N ALA A 46 8.92 14.21 1.24
CA ALA A 46 9.77 14.19 2.43
C ALA A 46 9.93 15.59 3.04
N ALA A 47 10.07 16.62 2.20
CA ALA A 47 10.13 18.01 2.64
C ALA A 47 8.82 18.52 3.27
N GLU A 48 7.67 17.94 2.90
CA GLU A 48 6.36 18.26 3.49
C GLU A 48 6.19 17.63 4.87
N ILE A 49 6.59 16.36 5.03
CA ILE A 49 6.56 15.67 6.33
C ILE A 49 7.45 16.39 7.35
N GLY A 50 8.67 16.74 6.95
CA GLY A 50 9.59 17.48 7.83
C GLY A 50 9.09 18.86 8.26
N ARG A 51 8.17 19.48 7.51
CA ARG A 51 7.52 20.74 7.92
C ARG A 51 6.38 20.53 8.92
N THR A 52 5.76 19.35 8.93
CA THR A 52 4.62 19.04 9.81
C THR A 52 5.07 18.70 11.23
N ASP A 53 6.21 18.02 11.39
CA ASP A 53 6.72 17.57 12.70
C ASP A 53 7.25 18.71 13.60
N VAL A 54 7.61 19.86 13.04
CA VAL A 54 8.25 20.94 13.83
C VAL A 54 7.25 21.97 14.36
N SER A 55 5.98 21.92 13.94
CA SER A 55 5.00 22.98 14.28
C SER A 55 3.87 22.57 15.24
N SER A 56 3.73 21.29 15.62
CA SER A 56 2.48 20.83 16.28
C SER A 56 2.61 20.05 17.60
N GLY A 57 3.71 20.11 18.36
CA GLY A 57 3.82 19.19 19.51
C GLY A 57 4.80 19.50 20.63
N LEU A 58 4.93 20.76 21.07
CA LEU A 58 5.53 21.05 22.38
C LEU A 58 4.54 21.61 23.41
N ASP A 59 3.25 21.72 23.08
CA ASP A 59 2.22 22.04 24.07
C ASP A 59 1.50 20.77 24.51
N GLU A 60 1.61 20.52 25.81
CA GLU A 60 0.75 19.67 26.62
C GLU A 60 0.83 18.15 26.37
N MET A 61 1.94 17.57 26.82
CA MET A 61 1.92 16.21 27.35
C MET A 61 1.01 16.22 28.60
N PRO A 62 -0.17 15.59 28.61
CA PRO A 62 -0.95 15.46 29.84
C PRO A 62 -0.14 14.59 30.80
N SER A 63 0.28 15.18 31.92
CA SER A 63 0.85 14.45 33.04
C SER A 63 -0.15 13.39 33.47
N SER A 64 0.22 12.12 33.27
CA SER A 64 -0.52 10.96 33.75
C SER A 64 -0.38 10.88 35.27
N ASP A 65 -1.21 11.63 35.98
CA ASP A 65 -1.30 11.64 37.43
C ASP A 65 -2.63 10.97 37.84
N ALA A 66 -2.58 9.68 38.16
CA ALA A 66 -3.50 8.98 39.06
C ALA A 66 -3.18 7.47 39.09
N GLY A 67 -2.37 7.08 40.06
CA GLY A 67 -2.23 5.68 40.46
C GLY A 67 -3.54 5.17 41.06
N ALA A 68 -4.11 4.15 40.42
CA ALA A 68 -5.06 3.24 41.04
C ALA A 68 -4.37 1.87 41.10
N ASP A 69 -3.92 1.49 42.29
CA ASP A 69 -3.37 0.17 42.57
C ASP A 69 -4.39 -0.92 42.18
N PRO A 70 -4.03 -1.88 41.30
CA PRO A 70 -4.87 -3.03 41.09
C PRO A 70 -4.84 -3.90 42.35
N VAL A 71 -5.97 -3.95 43.07
CA VAL A 71 -6.21 -4.93 44.13
C VAL A 71 -6.21 -6.32 43.49
N ILE A 72 -5.05 -6.97 43.47
CA ILE A 72 -4.90 -8.36 43.06
C ILE A 72 -5.49 -9.22 44.18
N GLY A 73 -6.77 -9.58 44.04
CA GLY A 73 -7.43 -10.57 44.89
C GLY A 73 -6.80 -11.95 44.67
N SER A 74 -5.97 -12.39 45.62
CA SER A 74 -5.43 -13.75 45.68
C SER A 74 -6.52 -14.77 45.99
N GLY A 75 -7.27 -15.18 44.96
CA GLY A 75 -8.15 -16.34 45.01
C GLY A 75 -7.36 -17.62 44.76
N SER A 76 -6.82 -18.24 45.82
CA SER A 76 -6.22 -19.58 45.77
C SER A 76 -7.30 -20.65 45.65
N GLY A 77 -7.82 -20.86 44.45
CA GLY A 77 -8.61 -22.05 44.07
C GLY A 77 -7.87 -22.88 43.02
N PRO A 78 -8.28 -24.14 42.75
CA PRO A 78 -7.64 -25.05 41.78
C PRO A 78 -7.89 -24.59 40.32
N ALA A 79 -7.29 -23.44 39.95
CA ALA A 79 -7.46 -22.74 38.67
C ALA A 79 -6.26 -22.92 37.71
N ASP A 80 -5.31 -23.79 38.06
CA ASP A 80 -4.00 -23.86 37.40
C ASP A 80 -4.04 -24.62 36.06
N GLU A 81 -4.94 -25.61 35.90
CA GLU A 81 -5.05 -26.38 34.65
C GLU A 81 -5.80 -25.61 33.53
N SER A 82 -6.85 -24.87 33.86
CA SER A 82 -7.62 -24.09 32.86
C SER A 82 -6.83 -22.88 32.33
N SER A 83 -5.97 -22.30 33.15
CA SER A 83 -5.13 -21.15 32.77
C SER A 83 -4.03 -21.58 31.80
N HIS A 84 -3.35 -22.70 32.08
CA HIS A 84 -2.33 -23.26 31.18
C HIS A 84 -2.90 -23.67 29.82
N GLU A 85 -4.09 -24.28 29.79
CA GLU A 85 -4.75 -24.64 28.53
C GLU A 85 -5.15 -23.41 27.70
N SER A 86 -5.60 -22.34 28.35
CA SER A 86 -5.96 -21.08 27.68
C SER A 86 -4.74 -20.40 27.05
N ILE A 87 -3.61 -20.33 27.77
CA ILE A 87 -2.35 -19.79 27.24
C ILE A 87 -1.84 -20.64 26.07
N ARG A 88 -1.91 -21.97 26.18
CA ARG A 88 -1.50 -22.87 25.11
C ARG A 88 -2.34 -22.68 23.84
N ARG A 89 -3.66 -22.52 23.97
CA ARG A 89 -4.55 -22.21 22.85
C ARG A 89 -4.23 -20.86 22.21
N LEU A 90 -4.01 -19.82 23.01
CA LEU A 90 -3.61 -18.50 22.52
C LEU A 90 -2.28 -18.57 21.76
N TRP A 91 -1.30 -19.30 22.28
CA TRP A 91 -0.02 -19.52 21.61
C TRP A 91 -0.20 -20.24 20.26
N CYS A 92 -0.98 -21.31 20.22
CA CYS A 92 -1.26 -22.03 18.97
C CYS A 92 -1.98 -21.14 17.94
N LEU A 93 -2.92 -20.30 18.37
CA LEU A 93 -3.60 -19.33 17.50
C LEU A 93 -2.62 -18.28 16.97
N LEU A 94 -1.73 -17.75 17.81
CA LEU A 94 -0.72 -16.78 17.40
C LEU A 94 0.27 -17.38 16.40
N GLN A 95 0.66 -18.63 16.62
CA GLN A 95 1.56 -19.36 15.73
C GLN A 95 0.88 -19.61 14.36
N ASP A 96 -0.36 -20.10 14.33
CA ASP A 96 -1.12 -20.27 13.07
C ASP A 96 -1.32 -18.93 12.35
N ALA A 97 -1.63 -17.85 13.08
CA ALA A 97 -1.74 -16.52 12.49
C ALA A 97 -0.42 -16.03 11.88
N THR A 98 0.71 -16.29 12.55
CA THR A 98 2.05 -15.92 12.07
C THR A 98 2.42 -16.71 10.81
N ASP A 99 2.15 -18.02 10.80
CA ASP A 99 2.44 -18.89 9.64
C ASP A 99 1.59 -18.48 8.43
N ARG A 100 0.30 -18.21 8.63
CA ARG A 100 -0.59 -17.71 7.57
C ARG A 100 -0.17 -16.33 7.07
N LEU A 101 0.27 -15.44 7.96
CA LEU A 101 0.79 -14.13 7.57
C LEU A 101 2.06 -14.29 6.72
N GLY A 102 2.94 -15.22 7.09
CA GLY A 102 4.12 -15.56 6.31
C GLY A 102 3.80 -16.07 4.90
N GLU A 103 2.77 -16.91 4.75
CA GLU A 103 2.28 -17.36 3.45
C GLU A 103 1.76 -16.18 2.62
N VAL A 104 0.93 -15.33 3.21
CA VAL A 104 0.37 -14.15 2.53
C VAL A 104 1.45 -13.16 2.13
N ILE A 105 2.49 -12.96 2.95
CA ILE A 105 3.64 -12.13 2.59
C ILE A 105 4.40 -12.73 1.40
N ARG A 106 4.62 -14.05 1.38
CA ARG A 106 5.30 -14.71 0.24
C ARG A 106 4.47 -14.62 -1.04
N GLU A 107 3.17 -14.83 -0.95
CA GLU A 107 2.26 -14.69 -2.09
C GLU A 107 2.20 -13.24 -2.58
N ALA A 108 2.10 -12.27 -1.65
CA ALA A 108 2.16 -10.85 -1.98
C ALA A 108 3.49 -10.46 -2.63
N ALA A 109 4.62 -11.00 -2.16
CA ALA A 109 5.94 -10.77 -2.75
C ALA A 109 6.03 -11.36 -4.17
N ALA A 110 5.58 -12.60 -4.36
CA ALA A 110 5.55 -13.25 -5.67
C ALA A 110 4.67 -12.48 -6.67
N ARG A 111 3.51 -11.97 -6.21
CA ARG A 111 2.63 -11.12 -7.02
C ARG A 111 3.20 -9.72 -7.25
N GLY A 112 3.92 -9.16 -6.29
CA GLY A 112 4.61 -7.87 -6.45
C GLY A 112 5.68 -7.92 -7.54
N GLN A 113 6.29 -9.10 -7.74
CA GLN A 113 7.23 -9.36 -8.82
C GLN A 113 6.55 -9.69 -10.16
N ALA A 114 5.23 -9.92 -10.18
CA ALA A 114 4.51 -10.13 -11.43
C ALA A 114 4.57 -8.85 -12.27
N VAL A 115 4.95 -9.01 -13.54
CA VAL A 115 4.98 -7.90 -14.49
C VAL A 115 3.60 -7.74 -15.09
N VAL A 116 3.02 -6.56 -14.91
CA VAL A 116 1.77 -6.13 -15.53
C VAL A 116 2.11 -5.28 -16.74
N THR A 117 1.40 -5.44 -17.85
CA THR A 117 1.64 -4.64 -19.05
C THR A 117 0.41 -3.84 -19.44
N GLY A 118 0.60 -2.56 -19.72
CA GLY A 118 -0.37 -1.69 -20.37
C GLY A 118 0.01 -1.41 -21.81
N ARG A 119 -0.98 -1.20 -22.69
CA ARG A 119 -0.76 -0.97 -24.12
C ARG A 119 -1.53 0.24 -24.60
N ASP A 120 -0.98 0.96 -25.57
CA ASP A 120 -1.77 1.97 -26.27
C ASP A 120 -2.78 1.28 -27.22
N PRO A 121 -3.86 1.96 -27.63
CA PRO A 121 -4.88 1.38 -28.52
C PRO A 121 -4.34 0.92 -29.89
N GLY A 122 -3.25 1.51 -30.38
CA GLY A 122 -2.60 1.12 -31.64
C GLY A 122 -1.61 -0.04 -31.49
N GLY A 123 -1.25 -0.42 -30.26
CA GLY A 123 -0.27 -1.47 -29.97
C GLY A 123 1.17 -1.10 -30.32
N HIS A 124 1.46 0.18 -30.51
CA HIS A 124 2.79 0.71 -30.79
C HIS A 124 3.65 0.88 -29.53
N VAL A 125 3.02 0.99 -28.36
CA VAL A 125 3.68 1.24 -27.09
C VAL A 125 3.18 0.26 -26.04
N VAL A 126 4.12 -0.38 -25.35
CA VAL A 126 3.86 -1.28 -24.23
C VAL A 126 4.61 -0.78 -23.01
N ALA A 127 3.88 -0.46 -21.95
CA ALA A 127 4.43 -0.08 -20.66
C ALA A 127 4.38 -1.30 -19.71
N SER A 128 5.48 -1.58 -19.02
CA SER A 128 5.59 -2.69 -18.06
C SER A 128 5.69 -2.15 -16.64
N PHE A 129 4.92 -2.74 -15.73
CA PHE A 129 4.78 -2.33 -14.34
C PHE A 129 5.05 -3.50 -13.40
N THR A 130 5.53 -3.22 -12.20
CA THR A 130 5.44 -4.17 -11.08
C THR A 130 3.98 -4.32 -10.61
N GLY A 131 3.71 -5.35 -9.79
CA GLY A 131 2.42 -5.48 -9.10
C GLY A 131 2.11 -4.33 -8.13
N SER A 132 3.11 -3.52 -7.75
CA SER A 132 2.94 -2.30 -6.94
C SER A 132 2.62 -1.04 -7.78
N GLY A 133 2.62 -1.15 -9.11
CA GLY A 133 2.35 -0.02 -10.02
C GLY A 133 3.57 0.83 -10.36
N GLU A 134 4.79 0.37 -10.08
CA GLU A 134 6.01 1.04 -10.51
C GLU A 134 6.31 0.70 -11.97
N LEU A 135 6.52 1.72 -12.81
CA LEU A 135 6.90 1.53 -14.22
C LEU A 135 8.36 1.03 -14.30
N THR A 136 8.55 -0.21 -14.78
CA THR A 136 9.86 -0.87 -14.89
C THR A 136 10.41 -0.89 -16.30
N GLY A 137 9.54 -0.83 -17.30
CA GLY A 137 9.93 -0.94 -18.71
C GLY A 137 8.97 -0.20 -19.64
N LEU A 138 9.50 0.21 -20.79
CA LEU A 138 8.73 0.79 -21.87
C LEU A 138 9.29 0.24 -23.19
N THR A 139 8.42 -0.30 -24.03
CA THR A 139 8.76 -0.77 -25.38
C THR A 139 7.95 0.03 -26.37
N LEU A 140 8.60 0.40 -27.47
CA LEU A 140 8.06 1.27 -28.50
C LEU A 140 8.38 0.61 -29.85
N ASP A 141 7.40 0.57 -30.76
CA ASP A 141 7.61 0.15 -32.13
C ASP A 141 8.50 1.19 -32.84
N GLU A 142 9.74 0.81 -33.12
CA GLU A 142 10.75 1.69 -33.71
C GLU A 142 10.37 2.15 -35.11
N ALA A 143 9.72 1.31 -35.92
CA ALA A 143 9.32 1.65 -37.27
C ALA A 143 8.23 2.72 -37.25
N TRP A 144 7.23 2.54 -36.39
CA TRP A 144 6.20 3.54 -36.16
C TRP A 144 6.79 4.85 -35.58
N ALA A 145 7.69 4.75 -34.59
CA ALA A 145 8.29 5.90 -33.95
C ALA A 145 9.21 6.71 -34.88
N ALA A 146 9.78 6.08 -35.91
CA ALA A 146 10.53 6.79 -36.95
C ALA A 146 9.65 7.77 -37.73
N GLU A 147 8.36 7.46 -37.89
CA GLU A 147 7.40 8.24 -38.67
C GLU A 147 6.51 9.16 -37.81
N ALA A 148 6.14 8.72 -36.60
CA ALA A 148 5.14 9.38 -35.76
C ALA A 148 5.50 10.80 -35.28
N GLY A 149 4.54 11.71 -35.18
CA GLY A 149 4.75 13.02 -34.57
C GLY A 149 5.13 12.92 -33.09
N HIS A 150 5.85 13.92 -32.56
CA HIS A 150 6.19 13.98 -31.12
C HIS A 150 4.93 13.92 -30.22
N ARG A 151 3.84 14.58 -30.60
CA ARG A 151 2.57 14.52 -29.85
C ARG A 151 1.92 13.13 -29.91
N GLU A 152 2.01 12.46 -31.04
CA GLU A 152 1.46 11.11 -31.21
C GLU A 152 2.19 10.12 -30.31
N ILE A 153 3.52 10.22 -30.26
CA ILE A 153 4.34 9.44 -29.32
C ILE A 153 3.97 9.74 -27.87
N GLY A 154 3.91 11.01 -27.46
CA GLY A 154 3.52 11.37 -26.11
C GLY A 154 2.12 10.86 -25.73
N THR A 155 1.17 10.94 -26.66
CA THR A 155 -0.19 10.43 -26.49
C THR A 155 -0.21 8.91 -26.33
N ALA A 156 0.50 8.17 -27.20
CA ALA A 156 0.54 6.71 -27.13
C ALA A 156 1.24 6.22 -25.85
N VAL A 157 2.34 6.85 -25.45
CA VAL A 157 3.03 6.54 -24.19
C VAL A 157 2.12 6.83 -22.99
N THR A 158 1.43 7.97 -22.97
CA THR A 158 0.47 8.31 -21.92
C THR A 158 -0.67 7.28 -21.86
N ALA A 159 -1.21 6.87 -23.02
CA ALA A 159 -2.27 5.89 -23.11
C ALA A 159 -1.83 4.51 -22.58
N ALA A 160 -0.66 4.02 -22.99
CA ALA A 160 -0.10 2.75 -22.51
C ALA A 160 0.14 2.75 -20.99
N ILE A 161 0.62 3.87 -20.45
CA ILE A 161 0.85 4.02 -19.01
C ILE A 161 -0.49 4.06 -18.25
N THR A 162 -1.47 4.80 -18.76
CA THR A 162 -2.81 4.90 -18.16
C THR A 162 -3.52 3.55 -18.14
N ASP A 163 -3.44 2.81 -19.24
CA ASP A 163 -3.94 1.44 -19.35
C ASP A 163 -3.26 0.52 -18.33
N GLY A 164 -1.94 0.57 -18.24
CA GLY A 164 -1.18 -0.23 -17.26
C GLY A 164 -1.59 0.05 -15.82
N TYR A 165 -1.81 1.32 -15.45
CA TYR A 165 -2.35 1.66 -14.13
C TYR A 165 -3.75 1.09 -13.89
N ALA A 166 -4.62 1.08 -14.91
CA ALA A 166 -5.95 0.49 -14.79
C ALA A 166 -5.88 -1.02 -14.55
N VAL A 167 -4.95 -1.72 -15.21
CA VAL A 167 -4.72 -3.16 -15.00
C VAL A 167 -4.18 -3.44 -13.60
N VAL A 168 -3.20 -2.65 -13.13
CA VAL A 168 -2.66 -2.76 -11.76
C VAL A 168 -3.77 -2.53 -10.73
N ASP A 169 -4.63 -1.53 -10.92
CA ASP A 169 -5.77 -1.27 -10.03
C ASP A 169 -6.76 -2.43 -10.00
N GLN A 170 -7.05 -3.02 -11.16
CA GLN A 170 -7.94 -4.16 -11.23
C GLN A 170 -7.37 -5.36 -10.48
N GLN A 171 -6.07 -5.65 -10.67
CA GLN A 171 -5.38 -6.72 -9.97
C GLN A 171 -5.32 -6.49 -8.45
N ALA A 172 -5.14 -5.24 -8.01
CA ALA A 172 -5.18 -4.87 -6.60
C ALA A 172 -6.58 -5.13 -6.00
N ARG A 173 -7.65 -4.71 -6.70
CA ARG A 173 -9.03 -4.97 -6.27
C ARG A 173 -9.36 -6.45 -6.20
N ASP A 174 -8.96 -7.22 -7.21
CA ASP A 174 -9.17 -8.66 -7.26
C ASP A 174 -8.42 -9.35 -6.11
N SER A 175 -7.23 -8.87 -5.76
CA SER A 175 -6.45 -9.36 -4.61
C SER A 175 -7.11 -9.03 -3.28
N THR A 176 -7.59 -7.79 -3.08
CA THR A 176 -8.33 -7.40 -1.87
C THR A 176 -9.62 -8.19 -1.73
N SER A 177 -10.32 -8.47 -2.83
CA SER A 177 -11.55 -9.29 -2.79
C SER A 177 -11.30 -10.74 -2.38
N ARG A 178 -10.09 -11.26 -2.59
CA ARG A 178 -9.67 -12.62 -2.21
C ARG A 178 -8.95 -12.67 -0.86
N TRP A 179 -8.95 -11.58 -0.08
CA TRP A 179 -8.25 -11.53 1.20
C TRP A 179 -8.79 -12.62 2.14
N PRO A 180 -7.95 -13.59 2.56
CA PRO A 180 -8.42 -14.83 3.20
C PRO A 180 -8.75 -14.67 4.68
N PHE A 181 -8.76 -13.44 5.19
CA PHE A 181 -9.03 -13.15 6.59
C PHE A 181 -10.24 -12.23 6.77
N PRO A 182 -11.45 -12.65 6.35
CA PRO A 182 -12.68 -11.89 6.68
C PRO A 182 -12.84 -11.74 8.20
N ASP A 183 -12.32 -12.68 8.97
CA ASP A 183 -12.32 -12.64 10.44
C ASP A 183 -11.44 -11.53 10.99
N LEU A 184 -10.28 -11.22 10.37
CA LEU A 184 -9.44 -10.10 10.80
C LEU A 184 -10.12 -8.75 10.54
N ASP A 185 -10.87 -8.62 9.45
CA ASP A 185 -11.62 -7.40 9.15
C ASP A 185 -12.78 -7.21 10.15
N ARG A 186 -13.40 -8.32 10.55
CA ARG A 186 -14.43 -8.34 11.60
C ARG A 186 -13.85 -8.01 12.98
N ILE A 187 -12.66 -8.52 13.30
CA ILE A 187 -11.98 -8.33 14.59
C ILE A 187 -11.36 -6.94 14.69
N SER A 188 -10.77 -6.41 13.62
CA SER A 188 -10.21 -5.05 13.57
C SER A 188 -11.31 -3.99 13.65
N GLY A 189 -12.49 -4.28 13.09
CA GLY A 189 -13.68 -3.44 13.19
C GLY A 189 -14.41 -3.49 14.55
N SER A 190 -14.07 -4.44 15.43
CA SER A 190 -14.71 -4.57 16.75
C SER A 190 -13.72 -5.01 17.84
N PRO A 191 -13.10 -4.04 18.55
CA PRO A 191 -12.21 -4.33 19.68
C PRO A 191 -12.86 -5.21 20.77
N ALA A 192 -14.17 -5.06 20.97
CA ALA A 192 -14.95 -5.86 21.92
C ALA A 192 -15.05 -7.34 21.51
N ALA A 193 -15.15 -7.63 20.20
CA ALA A 193 -15.16 -9.01 19.70
C ALA A 193 -13.79 -9.69 19.94
N LEU A 194 -12.70 -8.92 19.87
CA LEU A 194 -11.35 -9.39 20.17
C LEU A 194 -11.24 -9.78 21.66
N LEU A 195 -11.69 -8.90 22.56
CA LEU A 195 -11.67 -9.15 24.01
C LEU A 195 -12.54 -10.37 24.40
N ALA A 196 -13.73 -10.50 23.84
CA ALA A 196 -14.61 -11.64 24.08
C ALA A 196 -13.98 -12.97 23.60
N THR A 197 -13.26 -12.94 22.48
CA THR A 197 -12.55 -14.12 21.96
C THR A 197 -11.37 -14.53 22.86
N LEU A 198 -10.75 -13.56 23.53
CA LEU A 198 -9.69 -13.78 24.52
C LEU A 198 -10.23 -14.23 25.90
N GLY A 199 -11.54 -14.38 26.06
CA GLY A 199 -12.16 -14.71 27.35
C GLY A 199 -12.06 -13.58 28.37
N LEU A 200 -11.73 -12.37 27.92
CA LEU A 200 -11.69 -11.18 28.78
C LEU A 200 -13.11 -10.58 28.84
N PRO A 201 -13.58 -10.15 30.02
CA PRO A 201 -14.84 -9.44 30.11
C PRO A 201 -14.72 -8.16 29.27
N ALA A 202 -15.70 -7.93 28.40
CA ALA A 202 -15.82 -6.64 27.74
C ALA A 202 -15.88 -5.58 28.84
N VAL A 203 -14.93 -4.63 28.84
CA VAL A 203 -15.02 -3.46 29.72
C VAL A 203 -16.34 -2.81 29.34
N ALA A 204 -17.33 -2.87 30.24
CA ALA A 204 -18.54 -2.10 30.07
C ALA A 204 -18.06 -0.66 29.91
N GLN A 205 -18.25 -0.08 28.72
CA GLN A 205 -18.10 1.36 28.58
C GLN A 205 -19.20 1.93 29.47
N ASP A 206 -18.82 2.26 30.70
CA ASP A 206 -19.70 2.97 31.61
C ASP A 206 -20.21 4.19 30.85
N ASP A 207 -21.53 4.24 30.76
CA ASP A 207 -22.30 5.26 30.09
C ASP A 207 -21.91 6.61 30.69
N VAL A 208 -20.93 7.29 30.08
CA VAL A 208 -20.46 8.60 30.54
C VAL A 208 -21.67 9.51 30.42
N PRO A 209 -22.24 10.00 31.53
CA PRO A 209 -23.45 10.81 31.46
C PRO A 209 -23.13 12.05 30.64
N ARG A 210 -23.82 12.20 29.50
CA ARG A 210 -23.82 13.45 28.73
C ARG A 210 -24.24 14.56 29.68
N ARG A 211 -23.30 15.42 30.05
CA ARG A 211 -23.61 16.69 30.70
C ARG A 211 -24.20 17.61 29.63
N ASP A 212 -25.47 17.95 29.81
CA ASP A 212 -26.16 19.05 29.16
C ASP A 212 -25.62 20.42 29.62
#